data_AF-A0A0V0H5H3-F1
#
_entry.id   AF-A0A0V0H5H3-F1
#
_cell.length_a   1.000
_cell.length_b   1.000
_cell.length_c   1.000
_cell.angle_alpha   90.00
_cell.angle_beta   90.00
_cell.angle_gamma   90.00
#
_symmetry.space_group_name_H-M   'P 1'
#
loop_
_entity.id
_entity.type
_entity.pdbx_description
1 polymer ?
#
loop_
_entity_poly.entity_id
_entity_poly.type
_entity_poly.pdbx_seq_one_letter_code
_entity_poly.pdbx_strand_id
1 'polypeptide(L)'
;MASQENDRPQSANAVKRKSKGKKKVSETTGTQSQKFIEVGTLDALGRLVIAPADTIGFIPDYLSANVIMDSIVSCYRDAWSSWGEVPVYDREQMWNHFKTQCAWYPQYEFHIFCTFEINTAFLLNKTLESAREMNEKPDWMLEGLWARLVEKRTSEKFQKPSIQAKAPGTRQRKLEKKKRRTMTYDEVSREKHVKIKKNGHNTLVEPHAERK
;
A
#
# COMPACT_ATOMS: atom_id res chain seq x y z
N MET A 1 55.40 -49.04 31.93
CA MET A 1 55.76 -50.34 32.53
C MET A 1 55.30 -50.34 33.98
N ALA A 2 54.52 -51.37 34.36
CA ALA A 2 54.16 -51.87 35.70
C ALA A 2 53.48 -50.87 36.70
N SER A 3 52.20 -51.05 37.08
CA SER A 3 51.65 -52.02 38.08
C SER A 3 52.03 -51.60 39.52
N GLN A 4 51.22 -51.59 40.58
CA GLN A 4 49.96 -52.20 41.05
C GLN A 4 49.55 -51.41 42.34
N GLU A 5 48.29 -51.11 42.66
CA GLU A 5 47.22 -51.93 43.31
C GLU A 5 47.19 -51.88 44.86
N ASN A 6 45.98 -51.63 45.38
CA ASN A 6 45.40 -51.85 46.73
C ASN A 6 45.76 -50.91 47.90
N ASP A 7 44.75 -50.29 48.54
CA ASP A 7 43.91 -50.95 49.56
C ASP A 7 42.70 -50.10 50.00
N ARG A 8 41.61 -50.77 50.39
CA ARG A 8 40.37 -50.24 51.01
C ARG A 8 40.16 -51.03 52.31
N PRO A 9 39.62 -50.45 53.40
CA PRO A 9 38.18 -50.67 53.72
C PRO A 9 37.50 -49.46 54.43
N GLN A 10 36.27 -49.09 54.04
CA GLN A 10 34.98 -49.24 54.76
C GLN A 10 34.76 -48.43 56.06
N SER A 11 33.76 -47.53 56.03
CA SER A 11 32.72 -47.35 57.07
C SER A 11 31.69 -46.34 56.53
N ALA A 12 30.52 -46.76 56.02
CA ALA A 12 29.27 -46.88 56.77
C ALA A 12 28.86 -45.59 57.52
N ASN A 13 27.86 -44.86 56.99
CA ASN A 13 26.55 -44.79 57.63
C ASN A 13 25.53 -44.06 56.75
N ALA A 14 24.40 -44.74 56.56
CA ALA A 14 23.21 -44.24 55.90
C ALA A 14 22.37 -43.40 56.87
N VAL A 15 21.86 -42.26 56.41
CA VAL A 15 20.57 -41.75 56.89
C VAL A 15 19.72 -41.36 55.69
N LYS A 16 18.74 -42.23 55.44
CA LYS A 16 17.65 -42.09 54.50
C LYS A 16 16.60 -41.20 55.17
N ARG A 17 16.37 -39.98 54.66
CA ARG A 17 15.11 -39.26 54.89
C ARG A 17 14.42 -39.03 53.56
N LYS A 18 13.46 -39.91 53.28
CA LYS A 18 12.40 -39.69 52.29
C LYS A 18 11.46 -38.64 52.85
N SER A 19 11.24 -37.56 52.10
CA SER A 19 10.03 -36.75 52.21
C SER A 19 9.46 -36.53 50.81
N LYS A 20 8.14 -36.68 50.76
CA LYS A 20 7.27 -36.97 49.63
C LYS A 20 6.74 -35.65 49.06
N GLY A 21 6.68 -35.52 47.74
CA GLY A 21 5.68 -34.71 47.04
C GLY A 21 6.15 -33.36 46.49
N LYS A 22 6.26 -33.26 45.15
CA LYS A 22 5.28 -32.56 44.30
C LYS A 22 5.73 -32.63 42.84
N LYS A 23 4.82 -33.06 41.96
CA LYS A 23 4.86 -32.84 40.52
C LYS A 23 5.18 -31.37 40.24
N LYS A 24 6.22 -31.09 39.47
CA LYS A 24 6.28 -29.88 38.65
C LYS A 24 6.58 -30.33 37.23
N VAL A 25 5.51 -30.46 36.45
CA VAL A 25 5.56 -30.35 34.99
C VAL A 25 6.14 -28.97 34.74
N SER A 26 7.40 -28.91 34.32
CA SER A 26 7.96 -27.69 33.77
C SER A 26 7.40 -27.59 32.35
N GLU A 27 6.32 -26.83 32.24
CA GLU A 27 5.85 -26.28 30.98
C GLU A 27 7.04 -25.69 30.24
N THR A 28 7.39 -26.31 29.12
CA THR A 28 8.22 -25.69 28.11
C THR A 28 7.37 -24.54 27.58
N THR A 29 7.57 -23.34 28.13
CA THR A 29 7.08 -22.11 27.55
C THR A 29 7.68 -22.03 26.15
N GLY A 30 6.90 -22.44 25.17
CA GLY A 30 7.14 -22.09 23.78
C GLY A 30 7.08 -20.58 23.72
N THR A 31 8.25 -19.95 23.74
CA THR A 31 8.43 -18.60 23.22
C THR A 31 8.01 -18.69 21.76
N GLN A 32 6.73 -18.48 21.49
CA GLN A 32 6.26 -18.21 20.14
C GLN A 32 6.84 -16.84 19.83
N SER A 33 8.09 -16.84 19.32
CA SER A 33 8.75 -15.68 18.78
C SER A 33 7.81 -15.14 17.71
N GLN A 34 7.06 -14.09 18.07
CA GLN A 34 6.30 -13.32 17.12
C GLN A 34 7.35 -12.75 16.19
N LYS A 35 7.54 -13.40 15.04
CA LYS A 35 8.49 -12.96 14.02
C LYS A 35 8.08 -11.54 13.69
N PHE A 36 8.90 -10.58 14.12
CA PHE A 36 8.72 -9.19 13.73
C PHE A 36 8.80 -9.16 12.21
N ILE A 37 7.74 -8.66 11.58
CA ILE A 37 7.73 -8.49 10.13
C ILE A 37 8.62 -7.28 9.86
N GLU A 38 9.82 -7.53 9.33
CA GLU A 38 10.83 -6.51 9.10
C GLU A 38 10.51 -5.75 7.80
N VAL A 39 10.27 -4.45 7.93
CA VAL A 39 9.95 -3.57 6.79
C VAL A 39 11.12 -3.53 5.83
N GLY A 40 10.84 -3.63 4.53
CA GLY A 40 11.83 -3.65 3.45
C GLY A 40 12.41 -5.03 3.14
N THR A 41 11.96 -6.07 3.82
CA THR A 41 12.30 -7.47 3.51
C THR A 41 11.13 -8.18 2.83
N LEU A 42 11.36 -9.41 2.35
CA LEU A 42 10.30 -10.28 1.85
C LEU A 42 9.76 -11.15 2.99
N ASP A 43 8.44 -11.29 3.07
CA ASP A 43 7.81 -12.22 3.99
C ASP A 43 7.96 -13.69 3.53
N ALA A 44 7.43 -14.63 4.30
CA ALA A 44 7.51 -16.05 3.98
C ALA A 44 6.77 -16.44 2.67
N LEU A 45 5.94 -15.56 2.12
CA LEU A 45 5.23 -15.73 0.85
C LEU A 45 5.91 -14.97 -0.30
N GLY A 46 7.08 -14.37 -0.05
CA GLY A 46 7.81 -13.58 -1.05
C GLY A 46 7.23 -12.18 -1.27
N ARG A 47 6.39 -11.67 -0.38
CA ARG A 47 5.77 -10.35 -0.50
C ARG A 47 6.63 -9.28 0.16
N LEU A 48 6.75 -8.11 -0.47
CA LEU A 48 7.47 -6.97 0.09
C LEU A 48 6.75 -6.43 1.33
N VAL A 49 7.44 -6.43 2.46
CA VAL A 49 6.92 -5.83 3.70
C VAL A 49 7.07 -4.33 3.61
N ILE A 50 5.94 -3.62 3.67
CA ILE A 50 5.90 -2.16 3.58
C ILE A 50 5.27 -1.53 4.84
N ALA A 51 5.62 -0.27 5.07
CA ALA A 51 4.97 0.60 6.03
C ALA A 51 4.68 1.96 5.37
N PRO A 52 3.67 2.71 5.83
CA PRO A 52 3.53 4.09 5.41
C PRO A 52 4.73 4.91 5.88
N ALA A 53 5.18 5.86 5.05
CA ALA A 53 6.11 6.88 5.49
C ALA A 53 5.39 7.92 6.37
N ASP A 54 6.16 8.76 7.08
CA ASP A 54 5.62 9.92 7.80
C ASP A 54 5.04 10.98 6.84
N THR A 55 5.46 10.93 5.57
CA THR A 55 4.97 11.74 4.46
C THR A 55 4.19 10.88 3.46
N ILE A 56 3.80 11.47 2.32
CA ILE A 56 3.20 10.72 1.22
C ILE A 56 4.24 9.75 0.66
N GLY A 57 4.06 8.45 0.90
CA GLY A 57 4.98 7.42 0.41
C GLY A 57 4.95 6.12 1.20
N PHE A 58 5.78 5.19 0.76
CA PHE A 58 6.00 3.92 1.44
C PHE A 58 7.45 3.80 1.90
N ILE A 59 7.65 2.97 2.92
CA ILE A 59 8.97 2.49 3.31
C ILE A 59 8.99 0.98 3.01
N PRO A 60 9.92 0.49 2.18
CA PRO A 60 10.90 1.24 1.38
C PRO A 60 10.30 1.91 0.13
N ASP A 61 10.73 3.12 -0.20
CA ASP A 61 10.11 3.93 -1.27
C ASP A 61 10.31 3.35 -2.68
N TYR A 62 11.56 3.20 -3.13
CA TYR A 62 11.87 2.73 -4.49
C TYR A 62 11.28 1.34 -4.80
N LEU A 63 11.41 0.38 -3.88
CA LEU A 63 10.86 -0.97 -4.09
C LEU A 63 9.33 -0.94 -4.14
N SER A 64 8.69 -0.13 -3.30
CA SER A 64 7.23 0.01 -3.33
C SER A 64 6.76 0.68 -4.62
N ALA A 65 7.47 1.70 -5.12
CA ALA A 65 7.16 2.34 -6.39
C ALA A 65 7.21 1.36 -7.57
N ASN A 66 8.19 0.44 -7.57
CA ASN A 66 8.26 -0.63 -8.58
C ASN A 66 7.03 -1.54 -8.50
N VAL A 67 6.64 -1.99 -7.31
CA VAL A 67 5.46 -2.85 -7.15
C VAL A 67 4.17 -2.14 -7.58
N ILE A 68 4.04 -0.83 -7.31
CA ILE A 68 2.92 -0.02 -7.82
C ILE A 68 2.95 0.04 -9.34
N MET A 69 4.11 0.29 -9.94
CA MET A 69 4.23 0.35 -11.39
C MET A 69 3.92 -1.01 -12.04
N ASP A 70 4.39 -2.11 -11.45
CA ASP A 70 4.05 -3.47 -11.89
C ASP A 70 2.54 -3.73 -11.81
N SER A 71 1.88 -3.21 -10.78
CA SER A 71 0.42 -3.27 -10.63
C SER A 71 -0.30 -2.48 -11.74
N ILE A 72 0.20 -1.29 -12.08
CA ILE A 72 -0.31 -0.48 -13.18
C ILE A 72 -0.14 -1.24 -14.50
N VAL A 73 1.08 -1.66 -14.83
CA VAL A 73 1.38 -2.38 -16.09
C VAL A 73 0.52 -3.62 -16.22
N SER A 74 0.45 -4.43 -15.16
CA SER A 74 -0.28 -5.69 -15.15
C SER A 74 -1.78 -5.53 -15.37
N CYS A 75 -2.35 -4.37 -15.03
CA CYS A 75 -3.79 -4.08 -15.11
C CYS A 75 -4.14 -2.98 -16.12
N TYR A 76 -3.19 -2.47 -16.89
CA TYR A 76 -3.46 -1.46 -17.91
C TYR A 76 -4.14 -2.10 -19.12
N ARG A 77 -5.41 -1.75 -19.38
CA ARG A 77 -6.24 -2.45 -20.39
C ARG A 77 -6.79 -1.54 -21.48
N ASP A 78 -6.80 -0.23 -21.26
CA ASP A 78 -7.36 0.72 -22.21
C ASP A 78 -6.55 2.03 -22.27
N ALA A 79 -6.84 2.87 -23.24
CA ALA A 79 -6.16 4.14 -23.52
C ALA A 79 -6.56 5.25 -22.53
N TRP A 80 -6.38 5.02 -21.23
CA TRP A 80 -6.66 6.00 -20.17
C TRP A 80 -5.59 7.10 -20.15
N SER A 81 -5.98 8.35 -20.39
CA SER A 81 -5.04 9.48 -20.47
C SER A 81 -4.53 9.95 -19.10
N SER A 82 -5.19 9.52 -18.02
CA SER A 82 -4.85 9.86 -16.64
C SER A 82 -5.50 8.89 -15.65
N TRP A 83 -5.04 8.90 -14.39
CA TRP A 83 -5.69 8.12 -13.31
C TRP A 83 -7.19 8.37 -13.21
N GLY A 84 -7.65 9.59 -13.47
CA GLY A 84 -9.07 9.96 -13.38
C GLY A 84 -9.97 9.24 -14.38
N GLU A 85 -9.43 8.75 -15.49
CA GLU A 85 -10.18 8.04 -16.53
C GLU A 85 -10.26 6.53 -16.30
N VAL A 86 -9.39 5.99 -15.46
CA VAL A 86 -9.39 4.56 -15.13
C VAL A 86 -10.69 4.22 -14.40
N PRO A 87 -11.50 3.26 -14.89
CA PRO A 87 -12.70 2.81 -14.21
C PRO A 87 -12.40 2.27 -12.81
N VAL A 88 -13.37 2.36 -11.91
CA VAL A 88 -13.22 1.89 -10.52
C VAL A 88 -12.82 0.41 -10.47
N TYR A 89 -13.42 -0.42 -11.33
CA TYR A 89 -13.09 -1.83 -11.45
C TYR A 89 -11.60 -2.05 -11.75
N ASP A 90 -11.03 -1.36 -12.74
CA ASP A 90 -9.62 -1.52 -13.09
C ASP A 90 -8.67 -1.02 -11.99
N ARG A 91 -9.06 0.03 -11.24
CA ARG A 91 -8.30 0.48 -10.06
C ARG A 91 -8.33 -0.57 -8.95
N GLU A 92 -9.47 -1.20 -8.72
CA GLU A 92 -9.58 -2.32 -7.78
C GLU A 92 -8.70 -3.49 -8.21
N GLN A 93 -8.59 -3.77 -9.51
CA GLN A 93 -7.68 -4.80 -10.02
C GLN A 93 -6.21 -4.45 -9.78
N MET A 94 -5.81 -3.19 -9.97
CA MET A 94 -4.47 -2.71 -9.62
C MET A 94 -4.19 -2.86 -8.12
N TRP A 95 -5.16 -2.48 -7.27
CA TRP A 95 -5.05 -2.65 -5.82
C TRP A 95 -4.97 -4.11 -5.40
N ASN A 96 -5.76 -4.99 -6.03
CA ASN A 96 -5.73 -6.42 -5.77
C ASN A 96 -4.38 -7.02 -6.18
N HIS A 97 -3.82 -6.60 -7.32
CA HIS A 97 -2.48 -7.02 -7.74
C HIS A 97 -1.44 -6.58 -6.71
N PHE A 98 -1.46 -5.32 -6.29
CA PHE A 98 -0.56 -4.79 -5.26
C PHE A 98 -0.60 -5.59 -3.96
N LYS A 99 -1.79 -5.95 -3.46
CA LYS A 99 -1.97 -6.80 -2.26
C LYS A 99 -1.33 -8.18 -2.38
N THR A 100 -1.19 -8.72 -3.60
CA THR A 100 -0.52 -10.02 -3.79
C THR A 100 1.00 -9.91 -3.67
N GLN A 101 1.56 -8.72 -3.92
CA GLN A 101 2.99 -8.46 -3.95
C GLN A 101 3.52 -7.84 -2.66
N CYS A 102 2.63 -7.31 -1.81
CA CYS A 102 2.99 -6.59 -0.60
C CYS A 102 2.38 -7.22 0.67
N ALA A 103 3.02 -6.97 1.80
CA ALA A 103 2.56 -7.29 3.13
C ALA A 103 2.71 -6.07 4.05
N TRP A 104 1.82 -5.90 5.01
CA TRP A 104 1.88 -4.82 5.99
C TRP A 104 1.17 -5.21 7.27
N TYR A 105 1.38 -4.43 8.33
CA TYR A 105 0.65 -4.60 9.57
C TYR A 105 -0.81 -4.13 9.43
N PRO A 106 -1.81 -4.89 9.93
CA PRO A 106 -3.22 -4.56 9.76
C PRO A 106 -3.62 -3.16 10.23
N GLN A 107 -2.93 -2.59 11.23
CA GLN A 107 -3.21 -1.22 11.67
C GLN A 107 -3.01 -0.15 10.58
N TYR A 108 -2.27 -0.47 9.51
CA TYR A 108 -1.98 0.46 8.43
C TYR A 108 -2.90 0.28 7.20
N GLU A 109 -3.84 -0.67 7.19
CA GLU A 109 -4.66 -1.02 6.00
C GLU A 109 -5.20 0.21 5.24
N PHE A 110 -5.90 1.10 5.95
CA PHE A 110 -6.49 2.29 5.35
C PHE A 110 -5.43 3.28 4.85
N HIS A 111 -4.34 3.46 5.61
CA HIS A 111 -3.25 4.35 5.22
C HIS A 111 -2.53 3.81 3.98
N ILE A 112 -2.25 2.50 3.92
CA ILE A 112 -1.65 1.86 2.75
C ILE A 112 -2.53 2.06 1.53
N PHE A 113 -3.85 1.86 1.65
CA PHE A 113 -4.78 2.10 0.55
C PHE A 113 -4.76 3.55 0.05
N CYS A 114 -4.83 4.54 0.94
CA CYS A 114 -4.77 5.95 0.54
C CYS A 114 -3.44 6.33 -0.13
N THR A 115 -2.33 5.84 0.40
CA THR A 115 -1.00 6.07 -0.17
C THR A 115 -0.87 5.39 -1.53
N PHE A 116 -1.41 4.18 -1.68
CA PHE A 116 -1.46 3.48 -2.95
C PHE A 116 -2.22 4.30 -4.01
N GLU A 117 -3.42 4.79 -3.70
CA GLU A 117 -4.20 5.62 -4.64
C GLU A 117 -3.43 6.87 -5.09
N ILE A 118 -2.77 7.56 -4.16
CA ILE A 118 -2.01 8.77 -4.46
C ILE A 118 -0.79 8.46 -5.33
N ASN A 119 -0.01 7.45 -4.95
CA ASN A 119 1.22 7.09 -5.65
C ASN A 119 0.94 6.48 -7.02
N THR A 120 -0.10 5.66 -7.14
CA THR A 120 -0.52 5.08 -8.43
C THR A 120 -0.94 6.18 -9.40
N ALA A 121 -1.72 7.15 -8.91
CA ALA A 121 -2.09 8.31 -9.72
C ALA A 121 -0.87 9.13 -10.17
N PHE A 122 0.07 9.36 -9.26
CA PHE A 122 1.30 10.09 -9.55
C PHE A 122 2.17 9.37 -10.58
N LEU A 123 2.47 8.08 -10.37
CA LEU A 123 3.33 7.29 -11.25
C LEU A 123 2.73 7.10 -12.64
N LEU A 124 1.43 6.82 -12.74
CA LEU A 124 0.76 6.70 -14.03
C LEU A 124 0.84 8.02 -14.80
N ASN A 125 0.43 9.13 -14.18
CA ASN A 125 0.41 10.41 -14.86
C ASN A 125 1.82 10.86 -15.27
N LYS A 126 2.81 10.69 -14.39
CA LYS A 126 4.21 11.00 -14.68
C LYS A 126 4.73 10.19 -15.88
N THR A 127 4.44 8.89 -15.92
CA THR A 127 4.86 8.02 -17.02
C THR A 127 4.22 8.44 -18.34
N LEU A 128 2.92 8.73 -18.33
CA LEU A 128 2.19 9.19 -19.52
C LEU A 128 2.63 10.59 -20.00
N GLU A 129 3.02 11.46 -19.07
CA GLU A 129 3.56 12.80 -19.33
C GLU A 129 4.95 12.70 -19.96
N SER A 130 5.87 11.93 -19.39
CA SER A 130 7.20 11.71 -19.97
C SER A 130 7.10 11.09 -21.37
N ALA A 131 6.23 10.09 -21.57
CA ALA A 131 5.96 9.51 -22.89
C ALA A 131 5.43 10.55 -23.89
N ARG A 132 4.61 11.50 -23.43
CA ARG A 132 4.10 12.59 -24.27
C ARG A 132 5.19 13.60 -24.63
N GLU A 133 6.05 13.95 -23.70
CA GLU A 133 7.14 14.92 -23.91
C GLU A 133 8.17 14.39 -24.89
N MET A 134 8.55 13.12 -24.75
CA MET A 134 9.49 12.44 -25.65
C MET A 134 8.82 11.99 -26.96
N ASN A 135 7.48 11.99 -27.01
CA ASN A 135 6.69 11.39 -28.09
C ASN A 135 7.06 9.91 -28.33
N GLU A 136 7.39 9.21 -27.25
CA GLU A 136 7.81 7.82 -27.25
C GLU A 136 6.84 6.98 -26.42
N LYS A 137 6.53 5.79 -26.94
CA LYS A 137 5.66 4.84 -26.26
C LYS A 137 6.42 4.19 -25.10
N PRO A 138 5.82 4.07 -23.90
CA PRO A 138 6.40 3.25 -22.84
C PRO A 138 6.58 1.79 -23.29
N ASP A 139 7.69 1.15 -22.89
CA ASP A 139 8.00 -0.23 -23.30
C ASP A 139 6.87 -1.21 -22.98
N TRP A 140 6.27 -1.06 -21.80
CA TRP A 140 5.19 -1.91 -21.30
C TRP A 140 3.83 -1.69 -22.01
N MET A 141 3.67 -0.61 -22.76
CA MET A 141 2.38 -0.26 -23.37
C MET A 141 2.23 -0.94 -24.73
N LEU A 142 1.05 -1.49 -25.01
CA LEU A 142 0.72 -2.05 -26.32
C LEU A 142 0.58 -0.93 -27.37
N GLU A 143 1.08 -1.18 -28.59
CA GLU A 143 1.06 -0.22 -29.70
C GLU A 143 -0.35 0.30 -30.00
N GLY A 144 -1.36 -0.57 -30.00
CA GLY A 144 -2.75 -0.18 -30.25
C GLY A 144 -3.34 0.75 -29.18
N LEU A 145 -2.95 0.58 -27.90
CA LEU A 145 -3.37 1.49 -26.83
C LEU A 145 -2.67 2.84 -26.95
N TRP A 146 -1.39 2.83 -27.30
CA TRP A 146 -0.62 4.04 -27.55
C TRP A 146 -1.19 4.84 -28.72
N ALA A 147 -1.48 4.20 -29.84
CA ALA A 147 -2.09 4.85 -31.01
C ALA A 147 -3.41 5.55 -30.64
N ARG A 148 -4.28 4.88 -29.87
CA ARG A 148 -5.54 5.47 -29.37
C ARG A 148 -5.30 6.66 -28.42
N LEU A 149 -4.27 6.60 -27.57
CA LEU A 149 -3.87 7.74 -26.73
C LEU A 149 -3.40 8.92 -27.58
N VAL A 150 -2.57 8.67 -28.59
CA VAL A 150 -2.08 9.71 -29.51
C VAL A 150 -3.25 10.33 -30.29
N GLU A 151 -4.14 9.52 -30.84
CA GLU A 151 -5.34 9.97 -31.56
C GLU A 151 -6.25 10.86 -30.70
N LYS A 152 -6.51 10.44 -29.46
CA LYS A 152 -7.29 11.21 -28.49
C LYS A 152 -6.65 12.58 -28.23
N ARG A 153 -5.32 12.60 -28.03
CA ARG A 153 -4.55 13.84 -27.82
C ARG A 153 -4.56 14.75 -29.05
N THR A 154 -4.43 14.20 -30.25
CA THR A 154 -4.52 15.00 -31.48
C THR A 154 -5.92 15.58 -31.62
N SER A 155 -6.96 14.79 -31.39
CA SER A 155 -8.34 15.25 -31.42
C SER A 155 -8.59 16.38 -30.42
N GLU A 156 -8.07 16.28 -29.21
CA GLU A 156 -8.16 17.36 -28.19
C GLU A 156 -7.44 18.64 -28.62
N LYS A 157 -6.24 18.55 -29.23
CA LYS A 157 -5.50 19.71 -29.74
C LYS A 157 -6.27 20.46 -30.84
N PHE A 158 -7.12 19.77 -31.59
CA PHE A 158 -7.97 20.37 -32.62
C PHE A 158 -9.34 20.86 -32.07
N GLN A 159 -9.66 20.63 -30.80
CA GLN A 159 -10.95 20.99 -30.18
C GLN A 159 -11.00 22.39 -29.52
N LYS A 160 -10.00 23.27 -29.74
CA LYS A 160 -10.01 24.76 -29.67
C LYS A 160 -8.79 25.35 -28.93
N PRO A 161 -8.23 26.48 -29.39
CA PRO A 161 -7.54 27.42 -28.51
C PRO A 161 -8.59 28.15 -27.66
N SER A 162 -8.96 27.60 -26.50
CA SER A 162 -9.81 28.33 -25.55
C SER A 162 -8.92 29.17 -24.63
N ILE A 163 -9.06 30.49 -24.77
CA ILE A 163 -8.56 31.51 -23.85
C ILE A 163 -9.04 31.17 -22.43
N GLN A 164 -8.13 30.69 -21.58
CA GLN A 164 -8.07 31.01 -20.15
C GLN A 164 -6.82 30.39 -19.53
N ALA A 165 -5.75 31.18 -19.49
CA ALA A 165 -4.71 30.99 -18.50
C ALA A 165 -5.35 31.14 -17.11
N LYS A 166 -5.57 30.03 -16.41
CA LYS A 166 -5.69 30.01 -14.95
C LYS A 166 -4.72 28.96 -14.42
N ALA A 167 -3.66 29.46 -13.79
CA ALA A 167 -2.61 28.66 -13.17
C ALA A 167 -3.17 27.53 -12.29
N PRO A 168 -2.50 26.36 -12.25
CA PRO A 168 -2.90 25.23 -11.41
C PRO A 168 -2.58 25.53 -9.94
N GLY A 169 -3.48 26.22 -9.25
CA GLY A 169 -3.59 26.10 -7.81
C GLY A 169 -4.17 24.74 -7.48
N THR A 170 -3.43 23.93 -6.71
CA THR A 170 -3.87 22.64 -6.15
C THR A 170 -5.32 22.71 -5.71
N ARG A 171 -6.14 21.68 -5.99
CA ARG A 171 -7.60 21.69 -5.71
C ARG A 171 -7.92 22.04 -4.25
N GLN A 172 -7.06 21.67 -3.31
CA GLN A 172 -7.08 22.10 -1.92
C GLN A 172 -6.99 23.63 -1.78
N ARG A 173 -5.98 24.28 -2.38
CA ARG A 173 -5.85 25.75 -2.40
C ARG A 173 -7.09 26.45 -2.97
N LYS A 174 -7.79 25.83 -3.94
CA LYS A 174 -9.06 26.39 -4.47
C LYS A 174 -10.21 26.29 -3.46
N LEU A 175 -10.32 25.17 -2.74
CA LEU A 175 -11.31 24.96 -1.68
C LEU A 175 -11.04 25.81 -0.44
N GLU A 176 -9.78 25.95 -0.04
CA GLU A 176 -9.34 26.81 1.06
C GLU A 176 -9.58 28.28 0.76
N LYS A 177 -9.30 28.74 -0.47
CA LYS A 177 -9.67 30.09 -0.93
C LYS A 177 -11.18 30.31 -0.89
N LYS A 178 -11.98 29.29 -1.22
CA LYS A 178 -13.45 29.37 -1.18
C LYS A 178 -13.98 29.43 0.26
N LYS A 179 -13.43 28.64 1.18
CA LYS A 179 -13.85 28.62 2.60
C LYS A 179 -13.11 29.63 3.48
N ARG A 180 -12.14 30.39 2.92
CA ARG A 180 -11.25 31.35 3.60
C ARG A 180 -10.59 30.79 4.86
N ARG A 181 -10.33 29.48 4.90
CA ARG A 181 -9.62 28.80 5.97
C ARG A 181 -8.86 27.61 5.39
N THR A 182 -7.75 27.25 6.03
CA THR A 182 -7.04 26.01 5.75
C THR A 182 -7.96 24.83 6.06
N MET A 183 -8.03 23.86 5.15
CA MET A 183 -8.88 22.68 5.30
C MET A 183 -8.02 21.47 5.64
N THR A 184 -8.48 20.66 6.58
CA THR A 184 -7.78 19.40 6.91
C THR A 184 -8.09 18.33 5.86
N TYR A 185 -7.22 17.32 5.74
CA TYR A 185 -7.36 16.27 4.73
C TYR A 185 -8.72 15.55 4.80
N ASP A 186 -9.19 15.25 6.01
CA ASP A 186 -10.49 14.59 6.24
C ASP A 186 -11.68 15.45 5.79
N GLU A 187 -11.57 16.78 5.90
CA GLU A 187 -12.60 17.69 5.40
C GLU A 187 -12.59 17.73 3.85
N VAL A 188 -11.40 17.71 3.24
CA VAL A 188 -11.26 17.64 1.78
C VAL A 188 -11.82 16.33 1.23
N SER A 189 -11.64 15.21 1.95
CA SER A 189 -12.18 13.90 1.59
C SER A 189 -13.71 13.87 1.70
N ARG A 190 -14.29 14.33 2.81
CA ARG A 190 -15.75 14.40 3.00
C ARG A 190 -16.45 15.24 1.93
N GLU A 191 -15.86 16.35 1.51
CA GLU A 191 -16.43 17.21 0.46
C GLU A 191 -16.51 16.50 -0.92
N LYS A 192 -15.66 15.50 -1.18
CA LYS A 192 -15.72 14.72 -2.44
C LYS A 192 -16.99 13.88 -2.55
N HIS A 193 -17.61 13.50 -1.43
CA HIS A 193 -18.74 12.57 -1.39
C HIS A 193 -20.11 13.24 -1.20
N VAL A 194 -20.16 14.57 -1.09
CA VAL A 194 -21.43 15.31 -1.05
C VAL A 194 -21.95 15.52 -2.47
N LYS A 195 -22.95 14.73 -2.88
CA LYS A 195 -23.75 15.05 -4.07
C LYS A 195 -24.73 16.16 -3.71
N ILE A 196 -24.48 17.37 -4.22
CA ILE A 196 -25.43 18.49 -4.13
C ILE A 196 -26.59 18.18 -5.08
N LYS A 197 -27.76 17.80 -4.53
CA LYS A 197 -29.01 17.82 -5.31
C LYS A 197 -29.45 19.27 -5.51
N LYS A 198 -30.09 19.57 -6.65
CA LYS A 198 -30.45 20.91 -7.15
C LYS A 198 -31.31 21.78 -6.22
N ASN A 199 -31.74 21.27 -5.05
CA ASN A 199 -32.68 21.93 -4.14
C ASN A 199 -32.11 22.17 -2.72
N GLY A 200 -30.81 22.45 -2.61
CA GLY A 200 -30.26 23.17 -1.44
C GLY A 200 -30.20 22.45 -0.09
N HIS A 201 -30.61 21.18 0.02
CA HIS A 201 -30.44 20.39 1.24
C HIS A 201 -29.36 19.31 1.05
N ASN A 202 -28.31 19.36 1.87
CA ASN A 202 -27.24 18.37 1.88
C ASN A 202 -27.65 17.19 2.77
N THR A 203 -27.58 15.96 2.26
CA THR A 203 -27.72 14.75 3.08
C THR A 203 -26.40 13.99 3.07
N LEU A 204 -25.88 13.65 4.25
CA LEU A 204 -24.76 12.74 4.42
C LEU A 204 -25.18 11.37 3.91
N VAL A 205 -24.56 10.91 2.82
CA VAL A 205 -24.79 9.55 2.30
C VAL A 205 -23.78 8.64 2.98
N GLU A 206 -24.24 7.81 3.91
CA GLU A 206 -23.46 6.69 4.41
C GLU A 206 -23.21 5.67 3.27
N PRO A 207 -22.05 5.00 3.25
CA PRO A 207 -21.78 3.96 2.27
C PRO A 207 -22.72 2.77 2.53
N HIS A 208 -23.72 2.62 1.67
CA HIS A 208 -24.78 1.61 1.79
C HIS A 208 -24.20 0.19 1.89
N ALA A 209 -24.48 -0.44 3.03
CA ALA A 209 -24.90 -1.83 3.02
C ALA A 209 -26.22 -1.92 2.24
N GLU A 210 -26.22 -2.47 1.03
CA GLU A 210 -27.37 -3.19 0.47
C GLU A 210 -26.90 -4.04 -0.72
N ARG A 211 -26.60 -5.29 -0.41
CA ARG A 211 -26.90 -6.39 -1.33
C ARG A 211 -28.38 -6.68 -1.16
N LYS A 212 -29.15 -6.60 -2.25
CA LYS A 212 -30.00 -7.68 -2.78
C LYS A 212 -30.60 -7.26 -4.12
#